data_AF-A0A662U0K3-F1
#
_entry.id   AF-A0A662U0K3-F1
#
_cell.length_a   1.000
_cell.length_b   1.000
_cell.length_c   1.000
_cell.angle_alpha   90.00
_cell.angle_beta   90.00
_cell.angle_gamma   90.00
#
_symmetry.space_group_name_H-M   'P 1'
#
loop_
_entity.id
_entity.type
_entity.pdbx_description
1 polymer ?
#
loop_
_entity_poly.entity_id
_entity_poly.type
_entity_poly.pdbx_seq_one_letter_code
_entity_poly.pdbx_strand_id
1 'polypeptide(L)'
;MVIRGYTIKEAVYTLLEEEGEEEEEEEAEPAETPEELLERVQQLRAMVRELRRELRVKQRQIEQLTMYKQELEEKLQTSSEKIENLEKLVEQLRRGEEREIREKKLLKAKTDRIKLLEKELAKEKKEKSELYKKLEMLRRMRLLEVTKQAVPVKVISALTKDRVRAALRDYIKPGDVVYLEDPSGGGPTTVQLLVQAGISAVISNQGMSHTAMQTLEKHDIPILAPGKVGLRHVDGFAIADPQKLKENIEKWMEKHKEKMLAEKEAWLEEMINNYRETRKKERPHKT
;
A
#
# COMPACT_ATOMS: atom_id res chain seq x y z
N MET A 1 2.35 -49.27 -58.04
CA MET A 1 2.90 -48.88 -59.35
C MET A 1 3.23 -50.18 -60.08
N VAL A 2 2.36 -50.61 -60.99
CA VAL A 2 2.51 -51.82 -61.80
C VAL A 2 3.32 -51.41 -63.04
N ILE A 3 4.59 -51.79 -63.11
CA ILE A 3 5.45 -51.47 -64.26
C ILE A 3 5.66 -52.74 -65.06
N ARG A 4 4.68 -53.01 -65.91
CA ARG A 4 4.73 -53.62 -67.26
C ARG A 4 3.27 -53.73 -67.68
N GLY A 5 2.90 -52.99 -68.73
CA GLY A 5 1.53 -52.59 -69.04
C GLY A 5 0.56 -53.70 -69.40
N TYR A 6 0.15 -54.49 -68.40
CA TYR A 6 -0.98 -55.40 -68.47
C TYR A 6 -2.03 -54.95 -67.45
N THR A 7 -3.29 -54.92 -67.85
CA THR A 7 -4.38 -54.73 -66.89
C THR A 7 -4.53 -55.99 -66.03
N ILE A 8 -4.93 -55.86 -64.75
CA ILE A 8 -5.07 -57.00 -63.81
C ILE A 8 -5.90 -58.14 -64.41
N LYS A 9 -6.87 -57.79 -65.27
CA LYS A 9 -7.71 -58.75 -65.98
C LYS A 9 -6.93 -59.54 -67.04
N GLU A 10 -6.03 -58.90 -67.79
CA GLU A 10 -5.17 -59.58 -68.77
C GLU A 10 -4.13 -60.48 -68.09
N ALA A 11 -3.54 -60.05 -66.97
CA ALA A 11 -2.61 -60.89 -66.21
C ALA A 11 -3.30 -62.14 -65.64
N VAL A 12 -4.58 -62.03 -65.26
CA VAL A 12 -5.40 -63.17 -64.83
C VAL A 12 -5.74 -64.08 -66.02
N TYR A 13 -6.01 -63.55 -67.21
CA TYR A 13 -6.22 -64.38 -68.41
C TYR A 13 -4.94 -65.06 -68.92
N THR A 14 -3.76 -64.44 -68.78
CA THR A 14 -2.49 -65.09 -69.19
C THR A 14 -2.13 -66.25 -68.26
N LEU A 15 -2.39 -66.10 -66.95
CA LEU A 15 -2.22 -67.19 -65.98
C LEU A 15 -3.28 -68.29 -66.16
N LEU A 16 -4.52 -67.94 -66.52
CA LEU A 16 -5.58 -68.92 -66.79
C LEU A 16 -5.43 -69.64 -68.14
N GLU A 17 -4.77 -69.05 -69.14
CA GLU A 17 -4.41 -69.73 -70.39
C GLU A 17 -3.12 -70.57 -70.24
N GLU A 18 -2.21 -70.22 -69.33
CA GLU A 18 -1.12 -71.12 -68.91
C GLU A 18 -1.61 -72.28 -68.02
N GLU A 19 -2.75 -72.13 -67.35
CA GLU A 19 -3.43 -73.21 -66.59
C GLU A 19 -4.50 -73.97 -67.41
N GLY A 20 -4.63 -73.66 -68.71
CA GLY A 20 -5.54 -74.32 -69.64
C GLY A 20 -4.81 -75.34 -70.51
N GLU A 21 -4.98 -76.62 -70.15
CA GLU A 21 -4.54 -77.83 -70.88
C GLU A 21 -3.05 -78.20 -70.77
N GLU A 22 -2.63 -78.55 -69.55
CA GLU A 22 -1.98 -79.85 -69.37
C GLU A 22 -2.99 -80.75 -68.66
N GLU A 23 -3.87 -81.40 -69.44
CA GLU A 23 -4.36 -82.70 -69.02
C GLU A 23 -3.11 -83.59 -68.94
N GLU A 24 -2.48 -83.65 -67.77
CA GLU A 24 -1.57 -84.73 -67.45
C GLU A 24 -2.40 -86.01 -67.61
N GLU A 25 -2.17 -86.72 -68.72
CA GLU A 25 -2.56 -88.12 -68.85
C GLU A 25 -2.12 -88.79 -67.55
N GLU A 26 -3.06 -89.34 -66.78
CA GLU A 26 -2.74 -90.27 -65.71
C GLU A 26 -2.00 -91.43 -66.38
N GLU A 27 -0.67 -91.35 -66.47
CA GLU A 27 0.18 -92.51 -66.69
C GLU A 27 -0.19 -93.48 -65.58
N ALA A 28 -0.94 -94.51 -65.94
CA ALA A 28 -1.22 -95.61 -65.05
C ALA A 28 0.13 -96.19 -64.62
N GLU A 29 0.54 -95.88 -63.39
CA GLU A 29 1.67 -96.50 -62.73
C GLU A 29 1.58 -98.02 -62.95
N PRO A 30 2.70 -98.71 -63.22
CA PRO A 30 2.67 -100.16 -63.42
C PRO A 30 1.93 -100.78 -62.24
N ALA A 31 0.99 -101.69 -62.50
CA ALA A 31 0.22 -102.35 -61.45
C ALA A 31 1.19 -102.90 -60.39
N GLU A 32 1.31 -102.18 -59.27
CA GLU A 32 2.29 -102.45 -58.23
C GLU A 32 2.13 -103.90 -57.79
N THR A 33 3.25 -104.60 -57.62
CA THR A 33 3.17 -105.96 -57.10
C THR A 33 2.58 -105.92 -55.67
N PRO A 34 1.85 -106.95 -55.22
CA PRO A 34 1.26 -106.97 -53.88
C PRO A 34 2.26 -106.70 -52.72
N GLU A 35 3.56 -106.90 -52.97
CA GLU A 35 4.65 -106.64 -52.02
C GLU A 35 5.06 -105.16 -51.99
N GLU A 36 5.15 -104.47 -53.14
CA GLU A 36 5.48 -103.04 -53.25
C GLU A 36 4.38 -102.14 -52.63
N LEU A 37 3.11 -102.49 -52.87
CA LEU A 37 1.96 -101.87 -52.22
C LEU A 37 2.06 -101.99 -50.68
N LEU A 38 2.52 -103.14 -50.20
CA LEU A 38 2.66 -103.39 -48.76
C LEU A 38 3.76 -102.51 -48.15
N GLU A 39 4.91 -102.37 -48.82
CA GLU A 39 5.99 -101.49 -48.38
C GLU A 39 5.59 -100.02 -48.41
N ARG A 40 4.90 -99.57 -49.47
CA ARG A 40 4.37 -98.20 -49.59
C ARG A 40 3.37 -97.90 -48.47
N VAL A 41 2.46 -98.82 -48.18
CA VAL A 41 1.52 -98.72 -47.04
C VAL A 41 2.28 -98.67 -45.71
N GLN A 42 3.37 -99.42 -45.55
CA GLN A 42 4.20 -99.37 -44.34
C GLN A 42 4.95 -98.05 -44.18
N GLN A 43 5.51 -97.50 -45.26
CA GLN A 43 6.17 -96.19 -45.28
C GLN A 43 5.20 -95.06 -44.97
N LEU A 44 4.02 -95.04 -45.60
CA LEU A 44 2.96 -94.08 -45.32
C LEU A 44 2.48 -94.19 -43.87
N ARG A 45 2.35 -95.41 -43.32
CA ARG A 45 2.05 -95.61 -41.89
C ARG A 45 3.16 -95.11 -40.97
N ALA A 46 4.43 -95.16 -41.37
CA ALA A 46 5.53 -94.59 -40.61
C ALA A 46 5.48 -93.05 -40.64
N MET A 47 5.28 -92.45 -41.83
CA MET A 47 5.17 -91.01 -42.00
C MET A 47 3.96 -90.43 -41.26
N VAL A 48 2.80 -91.08 -41.32
CA VAL A 48 1.61 -90.71 -40.54
C VAL A 48 1.88 -90.79 -39.04
N ARG A 49 2.70 -91.75 -38.57
CA ARG A 49 3.10 -91.82 -37.16
C ARG A 49 4.00 -90.66 -36.76
N GLU A 50 4.93 -90.25 -37.61
CA GLU A 50 5.82 -89.10 -37.37
C GLU A 50 5.05 -87.77 -37.37
N LEU A 51 4.23 -87.53 -38.39
CA LEU A 51 3.36 -86.35 -38.45
C LEU A 51 2.43 -86.26 -37.23
N ARG A 52 1.87 -87.38 -36.77
CA ARG A 52 1.08 -87.43 -35.52
C ARG A 52 1.92 -87.10 -34.28
N ARG A 53 3.21 -87.45 -34.24
CA ARG A 53 4.11 -87.07 -33.13
C ARG A 53 4.42 -85.58 -33.18
N GLU A 54 4.74 -85.04 -34.34
CA GLU A 54 5.01 -83.61 -34.52
C GLU A 54 3.78 -82.76 -34.18
N LEU A 55 2.60 -83.17 -34.65
CA LEU A 55 1.33 -82.52 -34.32
C LEU A 55 1.12 -82.49 -32.80
N ARG A 56 1.39 -83.59 -32.09
CA ARG A 56 1.30 -83.63 -30.62
C ARG A 56 2.29 -82.68 -29.94
N VAL A 57 3.50 -82.53 -30.45
CA VAL A 57 4.51 -81.60 -29.89
C VAL A 57 4.08 -80.15 -30.13
N LYS A 58 3.64 -79.82 -31.35
CA LYS A 58 3.10 -78.51 -31.70
C LYS A 58 1.86 -78.17 -30.87
N GLN A 59 0.97 -79.13 -30.63
CA GLN A 59 -0.21 -78.95 -29.78
C GLN A 59 0.18 -78.56 -28.35
N ARG A 60 1.16 -79.27 -27.76
CA ARG A 60 1.69 -78.92 -26.42
C ARG A 60 2.35 -77.54 -26.40
N GLN A 61 3.07 -77.17 -27.46
CA GLN A 61 3.67 -75.83 -27.57
C GLN A 61 2.59 -74.75 -27.65
N ILE A 62 1.53 -74.97 -28.41
CA ILE A 62 0.38 -74.07 -28.49
C ILE A 62 -0.27 -73.94 -27.10
N GLU A 63 -0.51 -75.06 -26.41
CA GLU A 63 -1.07 -75.05 -25.05
C GLU A 63 -0.20 -74.22 -24.09
N GLN A 64 1.12 -74.44 -24.08
CA GLN A 64 2.05 -73.66 -23.25
C GLN A 64 2.03 -72.16 -23.59
N LEU A 65 2.04 -71.82 -24.88
CA LEU A 65 1.96 -70.43 -25.32
C LEU A 65 0.63 -69.79 -24.97
N THR A 66 -0.48 -70.53 -25.04
CA THR A 66 -1.79 -70.03 -24.62
C THR A 66 -1.86 -69.76 -23.12
N MET A 67 -1.29 -70.65 -22.29
CA MET A 67 -1.19 -70.42 -20.84
C MET A 67 -0.31 -69.21 -20.54
N TYR A 68 0.84 -69.09 -21.20
CA TYR A 68 1.74 -67.93 -21.01
C TYR A 68 1.10 -66.62 -21.45
N LYS A 69 0.32 -66.64 -22.54
CA LYS A 69 -0.46 -65.49 -22.99
C LYS A 69 -1.49 -65.08 -21.93
N GLN A 70 -2.22 -66.03 -21.37
CA GLN A 70 -3.20 -65.76 -20.29
C GLN A 70 -2.51 -65.13 -19.07
N GLU A 71 -1.38 -65.69 -18.62
CA GLU A 71 -0.62 -65.10 -17.51
C GLU A 71 -0.14 -63.67 -17.79
N LEU A 72 0.28 -63.38 -19.03
CA LEU A 72 0.67 -62.04 -19.44
C LEU A 72 -0.52 -61.07 -19.48
N GLU A 73 -1.68 -61.53 -19.96
CA GLU A 73 -2.92 -60.75 -19.97
C GLU A 73 -3.37 -60.41 -18.53
N GLU A 74 -3.31 -61.36 -17.60
CA GLU A 74 -3.59 -61.12 -16.18
C GLU A 74 -2.60 -60.14 -15.53
N LYS A 75 -1.30 -60.26 -15.84
CA LYS A 75 -0.28 -59.31 -15.37
C LYS A 75 -0.49 -57.92 -15.95
N LEU A 76 -0.90 -57.82 -17.21
CA LEU A 76 -1.21 -56.55 -17.86
C LEU A 76 -2.44 -55.91 -17.21
N GLN A 77 -3.50 -56.70 -16.96
CA GLN A 77 -4.71 -56.22 -16.29
C GLN A 77 -4.40 -55.70 -14.88
N THR A 78 -3.74 -56.51 -14.04
CA THR A 78 -3.37 -56.09 -12.68
C THR A 78 -2.43 -54.87 -12.66
N SER A 79 -1.55 -54.74 -13.66
CA SER A 79 -0.71 -53.56 -13.80
C SER A 79 -1.51 -52.32 -14.22
N SER A 80 -2.47 -52.47 -15.14
CA SER A 80 -3.35 -51.37 -15.55
C SER A 80 -4.24 -50.87 -14.40
N GLU A 81 -4.78 -51.79 -13.59
CA GLU A 81 -5.56 -51.45 -12.39
C GLU A 81 -4.70 -50.71 -11.36
N LYS A 82 -3.44 -51.12 -11.17
CA LYS A 82 -2.49 -50.41 -10.31
C LYS A 82 -2.19 -49.00 -10.83
N ILE A 83 -1.99 -48.84 -12.14
CA ILE A 83 -1.75 -47.53 -12.75
C ILE A 83 -2.96 -46.62 -12.52
N GLU A 84 -4.18 -47.09 -12.78
CA GLU A 84 -5.39 -46.31 -12.58
C GLU A 84 -5.56 -45.88 -11.11
N ASN A 85 -5.26 -46.77 -10.17
CA ASN A 85 -5.31 -46.45 -8.74
C ASN A 85 -4.24 -45.43 -8.32
N LEU A 86 -3.03 -45.54 -8.86
CA LEU A 86 -1.96 -44.57 -8.60
C LEU A 86 -2.29 -43.20 -9.21
N GLU A 87 -2.86 -43.16 -10.41
CA GLU A 87 -3.30 -41.93 -11.05
C GLU A 87 -4.39 -41.24 -10.23
N LYS A 88 -5.39 -41.99 -9.74
CA LYS A 88 -6.41 -41.47 -8.81
C LYS A 88 -5.79 -40.91 -7.53
N LEU A 89 -4.81 -41.60 -6.96
CA LEU A 89 -4.13 -41.15 -5.74
C LEU A 89 -3.33 -39.85 -6.00
N VAL A 90 -2.60 -39.78 -7.10
CA VAL A 90 -1.87 -38.56 -7.51
C VAL A 90 -2.83 -37.40 -7.71
N GLU A 91 -3.98 -37.63 -8.33
CA GLU A 91 -4.98 -36.58 -8.52
C GLU A 91 -5.59 -36.11 -7.20
N GLN A 92 -5.87 -37.02 -6.27
CA GLN A 92 -6.32 -36.68 -4.92
C GLN A 92 -5.28 -35.85 -4.16
N LEU A 93 -4.01 -36.24 -4.21
CA LEU A 93 -2.91 -35.51 -3.59
C LEU A 93 -2.77 -34.11 -4.19
N ARG A 94 -2.78 -33.98 -5.52
CA ARG A 94 -2.75 -32.67 -6.21
C ARG A 94 -3.91 -31.78 -5.79
N ARG A 95 -5.14 -32.32 -5.73
CA ARG A 95 -6.31 -31.57 -5.26
C ARG A 95 -6.15 -31.13 -3.80
N GLY A 96 -5.53 -31.96 -2.95
CA GLY A 96 -5.19 -31.62 -1.57
C GLY A 96 -4.19 -30.47 -1.48
N GLU A 97 -3.06 -30.58 -2.19
CA GLU A 97 -2.02 -29.55 -2.25
C GLU A 97 -2.57 -28.22 -2.76
N GLU A 98 -3.39 -28.24 -3.82
CA GLU A 98 -4.02 -27.03 -4.34
C GLU A 98 -4.94 -26.36 -3.31
N ARG A 99 -5.71 -27.15 -2.55
CA ARG A 99 -6.56 -26.63 -1.46
C ARG A 99 -5.69 -25.99 -0.38
N GLU A 100 -4.64 -26.65 0.07
CA GLU A 100 -3.71 -26.10 1.05
C GLU A 100 -3.06 -24.80 0.57
N ILE A 101 -2.64 -24.73 -0.70
CA ILE A 101 -2.04 -23.52 -1.26
C ILE A 101 -3.07 -22.38 -1.27
N ARG A 102 -4.32 -22.65 -1.66
CA ARG A 102 -5.40 -21.65 -1.62
C ARG A 102 -5.67 -21.18 -0.20
N GLU A 103 -5.74 -22.10 0.77
CA GLU A 103 -5.93 -21.78 2.18
C GLU A 103 -4.78 -20.94 2.74
N LYS A 104 -3.53 -21.33 2.49
CA LYS A 104 -2.33 -20.57 2.89
C LYS A 104 -2.34 -19.15 2.29
N LYS A 105 -2.72 -19.00 1.01
CA LYS A 105 -2.85 -17.68 0.37
C LYS A 105 -3.95 -16.83 1.02
N LEU A 106 -5.11 -17.43 1.30
CA LEU A 106 -6.24 -16.75 1.94
C LEU A 106 -5.92 -16.36 3.39
N LEU A 107 -5.27 -17.24 4.14
CA LEU A 107 -4.77 -16.93 5.49
C LEU A 107 -3.77 -15.78 5.44
N LYS A 108 -2.81 -15.82 4.53
CA LYS A 108 -1.84 -14.72 4.36
C LYS A 108 -2.54 -13.39 4.08
N ALA A 109 -3.45 -13.35 3.11
CA ALA A 109 -4.23 -12.15 2.78
C ALA A 109 -5.04 -11.63 3.98
N LYS A 110 -5.66 -12.53 4.76
CA LYS A 110 -6.37 -12.16 5.99
C LYS A 110 -5.42 -11.60 7.05
N THR A 111 -4.26 -12.23 7.27
CA THR A 111 -3.26 -11.75 8.24
C THR A 111 -2.69 -10.39 7.86
N ASP A 112 -2.46 -10.14 6.57
CA ASP A 112 -1.99 -8.84 6.07
C ASP A 112 -3.07 -7.77 6.26
N ARG A 113 -4.35 -8.12 6.03
CA ARG A 113 -5.48 -7.22 6.30
C ARG A 113 -5.60 -6.91 7.79
N ILE A 114 -5.44 -7.89 8.67
CA ILE A 114 -5.46 -7.70 10.13
C ILE A 114 -4.35 -6.72 10.54
N LYS A 115 -3.12 -6.94 10.07
CA LYS A 115 -1.99 -6.04 10.37
C LYS A 115 -2.23 -4.60 9.90
N LEU A 116 -2.87 -4.42 8.75
CA LEU A 116 -3.23 -3.09 8.25
C LEU A 116 -4.28 -2.44 9.16
N LEU A 117 -5.34 -3.17 9.51
CA LEU A 117 -6.40 -2.69 10.40
C LEU A 117 -5.86 -2.35 11.80
N GLU A 118 -4.93 -3.15 12.33
CA GLU A 118 -4.27 -2.87 13.61
C GLU A 118 -3.47 -1.56 13.56
N LYS A 119 -2.77 -1.29 12.45
CA LYS A 119 -2.05 -0.03 12.25
C LYS A 119 -3.00 1.15 12.17
N GLU A 120 -4.10 1.03 11.43
CA GLU A 120 -5.13 2.06 11.34
C GLU A 120 -5.74 2.34 12.72
N LEU A 121 -6.14 1.30 13.45
CA LEU A 121 -6.65 1.42 14.81
C LEU A 121 -5.65 2.08 15.77
N ALA A 122 -4.37 1.77 15.65
CA ALA A 122 -3.32 2.39 16.45
C ALA A 122 -3.17 3.88 16.14
N LYS A 123 -3.28 4.29 14.86
CA LYS A 123 -3.27 5.71 14.47
C LYS A 123 -4.49 6.44 15.02
N GLU A 124 -5.69 5.90 14.81
CA GLU A 124 -6.92 6.49 15.33
C GLU A 124 -6.91 6.62 16.85
N LYS A 125 -6.40 5.60 17.58
CA LYS A 125 -6.25 5.67 19.04
C LYS A 125 -5.28 6.78 19.46
N LYS A 126 -4.17 6.96 18.74
CA LYS A 126 -3.22 8.06 19.01
C LYS A 126 -3.88 9.41 18.78
N GLU A 127 -4.52 9.60 17.63
CA GLU A 127 -5.24 10.84 17.28
C GLU A 127 -6.34 11.14 18.31
N LYS A 128 -7.14 10.15 18.69
CA LYS A 128 -8.15 10.26 19.74
C LYS A 128 -7.53 10.67 21.08
N SER A 129 -6.39 10.09 21.47
CA SER A 129 -5.69 10.46 22.70
C SER A 129 -5.17 11.91 22.67
N GLU A 130 -4.66 12.37 21.53
CA GLU A 130 -4.20 13.74 21.33
C GLU A 130 -5.36 14.74 21.37
N LEU A 131 -6.48 14.39 20.74
CA LEU A 131 -7.71 15.18 20.78
C LEU A 131 -8.28 15.28 22.20
N TYR A 132 -8.27 14.19 22.97
CA TYR A 132 -8.70 14.26 24.38
C TYR A 132 -7.78 15.13 25.23
N LYS A 133 -6.45 15.04 25.04
CA LYS A 133 -5.50 15.93 25.73
C LYS A 133 -5.78 17.39 25.40
N LYS A 134 -5.98 17.72 24.11
CA LYS A 134 -6.36 19.07 23.68
C LYS A 134 -7.69 19.53 24.27
N LEU A 135 -8.69 18.66 24.30
CA LEU A 135 -10.01 18.97 24.88
C LEU A 135 -9.91 19.23 26.39
N GLU A 136 -9.12 18.44 27.11
CA GLU A 136 -8.91 18.62 28.54
C GLU A 136 -8.19 19.93 28.83
N MET A 137 -7.17 20.28 28.04
CA MET A 137 -6.50 21.59 28.11
C MET A 137 -7.52 22.73 27.92
N LEU A 138 -8.37 22.65 26.89
CA LEU A 138 -9.40 23.66 26.64
C LEU A 138 -10.43 23.77 27.77
N ARG A 139 -10.83 22.64 28.36
CA ARG A 139 -11.76 22.63 29.51
C ARG A 139 -11.14 23.31 30.73
N ARG A 140 -9.87 23.01 31.04
CA ARG A 140 -9.14 23.65 32.16
C ARG A 140 -8.97 25.15 31.91
N MET A 141 -8.61 25.54 30.69
CA MET A 141 -8.52 26.94 30.28
C MET A 141 -9.85 27.68 30.52
N ARG A 142 -10.97 27.13 30.07
CA ARG A 142 -12.30 27.71 30.28
C ARG A 142 -12.67 27.81 31.76
N LEU A 143 -12.28 26.83 32.57
CA LEU A 143 -12.53 26.86 34.02
C LEU A 143 -11.79 28.03 34.70
N LEU A 144 -10.55 28.29 34.30
CA LEU A 144 -9.73 29.40 34.82
C LEU A 144 -10.30 30.76 34.42
N GLU A 145 -10.80 30.89 33.19
CA GLU A 145 -11.50 32.11 32.73
C GLU A 145 -12.75 32.39 33.56
N VAL A 146 -13.59 31.38 33.77
CA VAL A 146 -14.86 31.52 34.52
C VAL A 146 -14.61 31.86 35.99
N THR A 147 -13.58 31.29 36.60
CA THR A 147 -13.23 31.52 38.01
C THR A 147 -12.49 32.83 38.26
N LYS A 148 -12.08 33.57 37.21
CA LYS A 148 -11.32 34.83 37.26
C LYS A 148 -10.02 34.78 38.08
N GLN A 149 -9.54 33.59 38.43
CA GLN A 149 -8.30 33.42 39.20
C GLN A 149 -7.05 33.65 38.35
N ALA A 150 -7.17 33.50 37.03
CA ALA A 150 -6.04 33.51 36.12
C ALA A 150 -6.50 33.90 34.72
N VAL A 151 -5.76 34.79 34.04
CA VAL A 151 -6.01 35.16 32.64
C VAL A 151 -5.20 34.22 31.76
N PRO A 152 -5.83 33.45 30.86
CA PRO A 152 -5.09 32.60 29.94
C PRO A 152 -4.36 33.46 28.92
N VAL A 153 -3.10 33.14 28.69
CA VAL A 153 -2.22 33.81 27.75
C VAL A 153 -1.94 32.85 26.58
N LYS A 154 -2.24 33.31 25.37
CA LYS A 154 -2.03 32.52 24.15
C LYS A 154 -0.56 32.56 23.76
N VAL A 155 0.08 31.41 23.65
CA VAL A 155 1.50 31.32 23.30
C VAL A 155 1.64 31.19 21.78
N ILE A 156 2.45 32.07 21.18
CA ILE A 156 2.89 31.95 19.79
C ILE A 156 4.41 31.72 19.81
N SER A 157 4.84 30.65 19.13
CA SER A 157 6.25 30.24 19.11
C SER A 157 7.17 31.24 18.42
N ALA A 158 6.73 31.85 17.33
CA ALA A 158 7.50 32.86 16.62
C ALA A 158 6.61 33.94 16.01
N LEU A 159 7.09 35.19 16.02
CA LEU A 159 6.41 36.34 15.41
C LEU A 159 6.58 36.35 13.87
N THR A 160 6.25 35.26 13.19
CA THR A 160 6.25 35.19 11.72
C THR A 160 4.83 35.26 11.17
N LYS A 161 4.69 35.75 9.93
CA LYS A 161 3.38 35.94 9.27
C LYS A 161 2.54 34.66 9.25
N ASP A 162 3.17 33.51 9.00
CA ASP A 162 2.47 32.23 8.92
C ASP A 162 2.02 31.73 10.29
N ARG A 163 2.89 31.85 11.31
CA ARG A 163 2.58 31.43 12.69
C ARG A 163 1.48 32.30 13.29
N VAL A 164 1.55 33.61 13.09
CA VAL A 164 0.50 34.54 13.53
C VAL A 164 -0.83 34.25 12.83
N ARG A 165 -0.83 34.01 11.51
CA ARG A 165 -2.07 33.67 10.79
C ARG A 165 -2.66 32.34 11.23
N ALA A 166 -1.83 31.32 11.50
CA ALA A 166 -2.29 30.06 12.04
C ALA A 166 -2.91 30.27 13.44
N ALA A 167 -2.22 31.02 14.31
CA ALA A 167 -2.70 31.31 15.65
C ALA A 167 -4.03 32.09 15.66
N LEU A 168 -4.19 33.08 14.77
CA LEU A 168 -5.42 33.83 14.56
C LEU A 168 -6.59 32.98 14.06
N ARG A 169 -6.31 31.94 13.28
CA ARG A 169 -7.33 31.00 12.79
C ARG A 169 -7.75 30.01 13.86
N ASP A 170 -6.79 29.52 14.63
CA ASP A 170 -6.99 28.37 15.48
C ASP A 170 -7.50 28.74 16.88
N TYR A 171 -6.94 29.79 17.51
CA TYR A 171 -7.17 29.99 18.95
C TYR A 171 -7.10 31.42 19.49
N ILE A 172 -6.69 32.44 18.72
CA ILE A 172 -6.67 33.84 19.18
C ILE A 172 -8.01 34.50 18.89
N LYS A 173 -8.59 35.15 19.89
CA LYS A 173 -9.81 35.95 19.78
C LYS A 173 -9.54 37.42 20.15
N PRO A 174 -10.45 38.33 19.76
CA PRO A 174 -10.39 39.72 20.22
C PRO A 174 -10.43 39.78 21.75
N GLY A 175 -9.54 40.57 22.35
CA GLY A 175 -9.40 40.75 23.79
C GLY A 175 -8.42 39.79 24.48
N ASP A 176 -7.85 38.82 23.76
CA ASP A 176 -6.87 37.90 24.34
C ASP A 176 -5.53 38.60 24.63
N VAL A 177 -4.75 38.02 25.55
CA VAL A 177 -3.34 38.40 25.80
C VAL A 177 -2.44 37.37 25.15
N VAL A 178 -1.43 37.82 24.41
CA VAL A 178 -0.53 36.96 23.65
C VAL A 178 0.87 36.97 24.26
N TYR A 179 1.48 35.81 24.42
CA TYR A 179 2.89 35.64 24.74
C TYR A 179 3.68 35.19 23.50
N LEU A 180 4.75 35.91 23.20
CA LEU A 180 5.69 35.61 22.12
C LEU A 180 6.95 34.96 22.69
N GLU A 181 7.20 33.70 22.35
CA GLU A 181 8.46 33.02 22.72
C GLU A 181 9.65 33.63 21.98
N ASP A 182 9.54 33.72 20.64
CA ASP A 182 10.52 34.38 19.79
C ASP A 182 9.92 35.60 19.06
N PRO A 183 10.21 36.83 19.54
CA PRO A 183 9.75 38.07 18.92
C PRO A 183 10.64 38.57 17.76
N SER A 184 11.77 37.92 17.48
CA SER A 184 12.79 38.42 16.55
C SER A 184 12.35 38.38 15.07
N GLY A 185 11.35 37.57 14.73
CA GLY A 185 10.93 37.34 13.35
C GLY A 185 9.90 38.31 12.76
N GLY A 186 9.40 39.28 13.54
CA GLY A 186 8.22 40.06 13.16
C GLY A 186 8.47 41.49 12.71
N GLY A 187 8.17 41.76 11.45
CA GLY A 187 8.06 43.13 10.94
C GLY A 187 6.72 43.81 11.29
N PRO A 188 6.58 45.13 11.00
CA PRO A 188 5.37 45.92 11.32
C PRO A 188 4.09 45.32 10.72
N THR A 189 4.18 44.67 9.55
CA THR A 189 3.05 44.00 8.90
C THR A 189 2.50 42.80 9.68
N THR A 190 3.36 42.06 10.39
CA THR A 190 2.94 40.90 11.18
C THR A 190 2.28 41.36 12.48
N VAL A 191 2.82 42.40 13.08
CA VAL A 191 2.20 43.09 14.23
C VAL A 191 0.86 43.69 13.87
N GLN A 192 0.72 44.27 12.68
CA GLN A 192 -0.54 44.87 12.26
C GLN A 192 -1.66 43.83 12.14
N LEU A 193 -1.35 42.57 11.80
CA LEU A 193 -2.32 41.47 11.84
C LEU A 193 -2.81 41.18 13.27
N LEU A 194 -1.90 41.26 14.25
CA LEU A 194 -2.21 41.12 15.68
C LEU A 194 -3.08 42.30 16.17
N VAL A 195 -2.76 43.52 15.75
CA VAL A 195 -3.56 44.72 16.04
C VAL A 195 -4.98 44.59 15.47
N GLN A 196 -5.10 44.22 14.19
CA GLN A 196 -6.39 44.05 13.51
C GLN A 196 -7.26 42.96 14.16
N ALA A 197 -6.64 41.97 14.79
CA ALA A 197 -7.35 40.95 15.54
C ALA A 197 -7.91 41.45 16.89
N GLY A 198 -7.53 42.64 17.35
CA GLY A 198 -8.05 43.28 18.56
C GLY A 198 -7.48 42.71 19.85
N ILE A 199 -6.17 42.45 19.90
CA ILE A 199 -5.49 41.85 21.05
C ILE A 199 -5.31 42.88 22.17
N SER A 200 -5.45 42.46 23.44
CA SER A 200 -5.42 43.37 24.59
C SER A 200 -4.00 43.73 25.08
N ALA A 201 -3.05 42.80 24.98
CA ALA A 201 -1.67 43.01 25.42
C ALA A 201 -0.73 41.98 24.80
N VAL A 202 0.54 42.34 24.64
CA VAL A 202 1.60 41.45 24.16
C VAL A 202 2.66 41.28 25.23
N ILE A 203 2.96 40.04 25.59
CA ILE A 203 4.03 39.66 26.51
C ILE A 203 5.18 39.13 25.67
N SER A 204 6.38 39.68 25.85
CA SER A 204 7.53 39.32 25.03
C SER A 204 8.83 39.40 25.82
N ASN A 205 9.75 38.47 25.53
CA ASN A 205 11.14 38.58 25.98
C ASN A 205 11.89 39.62 25.13
N GLN A 206 12.93 40.26 25.66
CA GLN A 206 13.70 41.26 24.90
C GLN A 206 14.17 40.68 23.56
N GLY A 207 13.92 41.39 22.44
CA GLY A 207 14.28 40.91 21.10
C GLY A 207 13.33 41.31 19.95
N MET A 208 12.27 42.07 20.21
CA MET A 208 11.38 42.59 19.16
C MET A 208 12.06 43.71 18.35
N SER A 209 11.79 43.78 17.05
CA SER A 209 12.25 44.89 16.20
C SER A 209 11.69 46.23 16.65
N HIS A 210 12.48 47.30 16.57
CA HIS A 210 12.06 48.65 16.97
C HIS A 210 10.83 49.13 16.16
N THR A 211 10.74 48.74 14.89
CA THR A 211 9.58 49.07 14.03
C THR A 211 8.31 48.36 14.47
N ALA A 212 8.42 47.12 14.97
CA ALA A 212 7.30 46.36 15.51
C ALA A 212 6.81 46.96 16.84
N MET A 213 7.73 47.36 17.72
CA MET A 213 7.39 48.05 18.97
C MET A 213 6.64 49.38 18.71
N GLN A 214 7.16 50.21 17.81
CA GLN A 214 6.50 51.47 17.44
C GLN A 214 5.09 51.26 16.88
N THR A 215 4.87 50.17 16.15
CA THR A 215 3.55 49.85 15.59
C THR A 215 2.55 49.46 16.70
N LEU A 216 3.00 48.71 17.71
CA LEU A 216 2.17 48.39 18.89
C LEU A 216 1.87 49.64 19.72
N GLU A 217 2.89 50.49 19.95
CA GLU A 217 2.75 51.77 20.66
C GLU A 217 1.71 52.67 19.99
N LYS A 218 1.77 52.86 18.67
CA LYS A 218 0.81 53.68 17.90
C LYS A 218 -0.65 53.20 18.00
N HIS A 219 -0.85 51.93 18.33
CA HIS A 219 -2.17 51.31 18.44
C HIS A 219 -2.58 51.06 19.90
N ASP A 220 -1.90 51.70 20.87
CA ASP A 220 -2.19 51.62 22.30
C ASP A 220 -2.12 50.18 22.87
N ILE A 221 -1.29 49.30 22.30
CA ILE A 221 -1.14 47.92 22.76
C ILE A 221 0.10 47.80 23.67
N PRO A 222 -0.07 47.46 24.96
CA PRO A 222 1.03 47.38 25.91
C PRO A 222 1.96 46.19 25.63
N ILE A 223 3.26 46.45 25.73
CA ILE A 223 4.32 45.43 25.66
C ILE A 223 4.83 45.16 27.07
N LEU A 224 4.63 43.93 27.55
CA LEU A 224 4.93 43.53 28.92
C LEU A 224 6.04 42.48 28.97
N ALA A 225 6.88 42.56 29.99
CA ALA A 225 7.89 41.53 30.26
C ALA A 225 7.26 40.38 31.08
N PRO A 226 7.55 39.10 30.77
CA PRO A 226 6.89 37.97 31.42
C PRO A 226 7.11 37.91 32.94
N GLY A 227 8.26 38.38 33.42
CA GLY A 227 8.55 38.47 34.85
C GLY A 227 7.67 39.45 35.63
N LYS A 228 7.15 40.51 34.99
CA LYS A 228 6.28 41.50 35.63
C LYS A 228 4.83 41.04 35.75
N VAL A 229 4.39 40.20 34.82
CA VAL A 229 3.01 39.70 34.73
C VAL A 229 2.80 38.40 35.53
N GLY A 230 3.89 37.78 36.02
CA GLY A 230 3.82 36.51 36.74
C GLY A 230 3.42 35.35 35.84
N LEU A 231 3.96 35.31 34.62
CA LEU A 231 3.65 34.29 33.62
C LEU A 231 4.05 32.89 34.13
N ARG A 232 3.08 31.98 34.23
CA ARG A 232 3.29 30.58 34.59
C ARG A 232 2.85 29.68 33.46
N HIS A 233 3.67 28.68 33.14
CA HIS A 233 3.31 27.64 32.18
C HIS A 233 2.69 26.48 32.96
N VAL A 234 1.44 26.14 32.64
CA VAL A 234 0.72 25.00 33.22
C VAL A 234 0.18 24.17 32.07
N ASP A 235 0.54 22.88 32.01
CA ASP A 235 0.00 21.89 31.06
C ASP A 235 -0.06 22.34 29.58
N GLY A 236 0.97 23.05 29.11
CA GLY A 236 1.10 23.45 27.70
C GLY A 236 0.44 24.78 27.31
N PHE A 237 -0.02 25.57 28.28
CA PHE A 237 -0.49 26.94 28.07
C PHE A 237 0.10 27.89 29.12
N ALA A 238 0.13 29.19 28.79
CA ALA A 238 0.63 30.21 29.68
C ALA A 238 -0.55 30.89 30.42
N ILE A 239 -0.34 31.21 31.69
CA ILE A 239 -1.32 31.85 32.56
C ILE A 239 -0.68 33.09 33.17
N ALA A 240 -1.42 34.19 33.18
CA ALA A 240 -1.06 35.45 33.84
C ALA A 240 -1.91 35.68 35.09
N ASP A 241 -1.31 36.34 36.08
CA ASP A 241 -2.02 36.82 37.25
C ASP A 241 -2.90 38.03 36.86
N PRO A 242 -4.23 37.99 37.06
CA PRO A 242 -5.13 39.05 36.60
C PRO A 242 -4.81 40.41 37.23
N GLN A 243 -4.38 40.44 38.49
CA GLN A 243 -4.09 41.69 39.20
C GLN A 243 -2.82 42.33 38.65
N LYS A 244 -1.73 41.56 38.58
CA LYS A 244 -0.45 42.04 38.05
C LYS A 244 -0.57 42.44 36.58
N LEU A 245 -1.34 41.71 35.79
CA LEU A 245 -1.58 42.06 34.38
C LEU A 245 -2.24 43.43 34.26
N LYS A 246 -3.34 43.67 34.98
CA LYS A 246 -4.06 44.96 34.94
C LYS A 246 -3.19 46.12 35.40
N GLU A 247 -2.52 45.98 36.53
CA GLU A 247 -1.63 47.03 37.05
C GLU A 247 -0.50 47.40 36.07
N ASN A 248 0.08 46.40 35.40
CA ASN A 248 1.15 46.66 34.43
C ASN A 248 0.60 47.29 33.13
N ILE A 249 -0.61 46.93 32.71
CA ILE A 249 -1.29 47.58 31.58
C ILE A 249 -1.56 49.05 31.91
N GLU A 250 -2.14 49.34 33.09
CA GLU A 250 -2.43 50.71 33.53
C GLU A 250 -1.16 51.56 33.62
N LYS A 251 -0.11 51.04 34.27
CA LYS A 251 1.20 51.72 34.37
C LYS A 251 1.83 51.98 33.00
N TRP A 252 1.65 51.08 32.04
CA TRP A 252 2.15 51.28 30.68
C TRP A 252 1.35 52.35 29.96
N MET A 253 0.01 52.32 30.08
CA MET A 253 -0.88 53.31 29.47
C MET A 253 -0.64 54.73 30.02
N GLU A 254 -0.42 54.88 31.33
CA GLU A 254 -0.07 56.18 31.94
C GLU A 254 1.24 56.73 31.35
N LYS A 255 2.30 55.92 31.32
CA LYS A 255 3.58 56.31 30.73
C LYS A 255 3.47 56.63 29.24
N HIS A 256 2.66 55.86 28.51
CA HIS A 256 2.45 56.09 27.09
C HIS A 256 1.73 57.43 26.86
N LYS A 257 0.69 57.73 27.66
CA LYS A 257 -0.01 59.02 27.60
C LYS A 257 0.89 60.20 27.94
N GLU A 258 1.71 60.09 28.98
CA GLU A 258 2.68 61.12 29.36
C GLU A 258 3.69 61.39 28.21
N LYS A 259 4.24 60.31 27.62
CA LYS A 259 5.16 60.42 26.49
C LYS A 259 4.50 61.06 25.27
N MET A 260 3.27 60.65 24.94
CA MET A 260 2.52 61.21 23.81
C MET A 260 2.15 62.69 24.04
N LEU A 261 1.88 63.09 25.28
CA LEU A 261 1.64 64.49 25.62
C LEU A 261 2.91 65.32 25.44
N ALA A 262 4.04 64.85 25.96
CA ALA A 262 5.34 65.51 25.81
C ALA A 262 5.77 65.63 24.34
N GLU A 263 5.55 64.60 23.52
CA GLU A 263 5.83 64.64 22.07
C GLU A 263 4.92 65.64 21.34
N LYS A 264 3.65 65.77 21.73
CA LYS A 264 2.74 66.78 21.18
C LYS A 264 3.15 68.20 21.56
N GLU A 265 3.55 68.41 22.81
CA GLU A 265 4.05 69.70 23.28
C GLU A 265 5.33 70.11 22.51
N ALA A 266 6.28 69.19 22.38
CA ALA A 266 7.50 69.41 21.61
C ALA A 266 7.21 69.70 20.13
N TRP A 267 6.26 68.99 19.52
CA TRP A 267 5.83 69.24 18.14
C TRP A 267 5.17 70.61 17.96
N LEU A 268 4.34 71.05 18.91
CA LEU A 268 3.75 72.38 18.90
C LEU A 268 4.81 73.48 19.05
N GLU A 269 5.80 73.28 19.91
CA GLU A 269 6.94 74.21 20.05
C GLU A 269 7.76 74.30 18.76
N GLU A 270 8.03 73.17 18.11
CA GLU A 270 8.72 73.12 16.83
C GLU A 270 7.92 73.82 15.71
N MET A 271 6.61 73.61 15.65
CA MET A 271 5.73 74.29 14.69
C MET A 271 5.69 75.81 14.92
N ILE A 272 5.65 76.26 16.17
CA ILE A 272 5.72 77.68 16.53
C ILE A 272 7.07 78.27 16.14
N ASN A 273 8.17 77.55 16.38
CA ASN A 273 9.52 78.00 16.02
C ASN A 273 9.68 78.09 14.49
N ASN A 274 9.24 77.08 13.75
CA ASN A 274 9.26 77.09 12.29
C ASN A 274 8.39 78.23 11.73
N TYR A 275 7.23 78.52 12.32
CA TYR A 275 6.39 79.66 11.94
C TYR A 275 7.02 81.03 12.27
N ARG A 276 7.80 81.12 13.35
CA ARG A 276 8.58 82.33 13.69
C ARG A 276 9.72 82.57 12.72
N GLU A 277 10.36 81.52 12.20
CA GLU A 277 11.45 81.62 11.25
C GLU A 277 11.00 81.97 9.82
N THR A 278 9.86 81.44 9.36
CA THR A 278 9.29 81.77 8.04
C THR A 278 8.86 83.25 7.96
N ARG A 279 8.27 83.80 9.03
CA ARG A 279 7.96 85.24 9.15
C ARG A 279 9.18 86.17 9.05
N LYS A 280 10.37 85.71 9.47
CA LYS A 280 11.62 86.49 9.33
C LYS A 280 12.16 86.47 7.90
N LYS A 281 11.88 85.42 7.12
CA LYS A 281 12.31 85.29 5.71
C LYS A 281 11.38 86.00 4.71
N GLU A 282 10.09 86.18 5.02
CA GLU A 282 9.10 86.84 4.13
C GLU A 282 9.11 88.38 4.16
N ARG A 283 10.05 89.04 4.86
CA ARG A 283 10.32 90.47 4.66
C ARG A 283 11.47 90.64 3.66
N PRO A 284 11.23 90.71 2.34
CA PRO A 284 12.26 91.19 1.43
C PRO A 284 12.50 92.67 1.72
N HIS A 285 13.78 93.01 1.69
CA HIS A 285 14.34 94.35 1.81
C HIS A 285 13.54 95.34 0.93
N LYS A 286 12.87 96.31 1.56
CA LYS A 286 12.52 97.57 0.89
C LYS A 286 13.81 98.40 0.85
N THR A 287 14.38 98.55 -0.33
CA THR A 287 15.31 99.61 -0.72
C THR A 287 15.12 99.87 -2.19
#